data_AF-A0A151EVZ0-F1
#
_entry.id   AF-A0A151EVZ0-F1
#
_cell.length_a   1.000
_cell.length_b   1.000
_cell.length_c   1.000
_cell.angle_alpha   90.00
_cell.angle_beta   90.00
_cell.angle_gamma   90.00
#
_symmetry.space_group_name_H-M   'P 1'
#
loop_
_entity.id
_entity.type
_entity.pdbx_description
1 polymer ?
#
loop_
_entity_poly.entity_id
_entity_poly.type
_entity_poly.pdbx_seq_one_letter_code
_entity_poly.pdbx_strand_id
1 'polypeptide(L)'
;MKIEIEDIVFGSLALISIVIWYFMLMISNSPLLSIMFLWVAMILISILYLIVYRKKKRDKKILRIRFLASGIPLYPTMIYYFYKLLFSDGLPKEQKLLPLFILLPALFINGIILLLFDIRKKK
;
A
#
# COMPACT_ATOMS: atom_id res chain seq x y z
N MET A 1 -0.79 -17.92 14.06
CA MET A 1 -1.41 -18.18 12.73
C MET A 1 -0.23 -18.15 11.79
N LYS A 2 0.12 -19.26 11.15
CA LYS A 2 1.34 -19.28 10.35
C LYS A 2 1.27 -18.19 9.28
N ILE A 3 2.30 -17.35 9.21
CA ILE A 3 2.53 -16.47 8.06
C ILE A 3 2.67 -17.41 6.87
N GLU A 4 1.77 -17.28 5.90
CA GLU A 4 1.82 -18.12 4.71
C GLU A 4 2.63 -17.43 3.61
N ILE A 5 3.08 -18.21 2.63
CA ILE A 5 3.92 -17.70 1.56
C ILE A 5 3.23 -16.59 0.79
N GLU A 6 1.90 -16.65 0.68
CA GLU A 6 1.07 -15.64 0.04
C GLU A 6 1.21 -14.28 0.74
N ASP A 7 1.26 -14.24 2.08
CA ASP A 7 1.39 -12.99 2.83
C ASP A 7 2.73 -12.29 2.53
N ILE A 8 3.79 -13.08 2.34
CA ILE A 8 5.12 -12.62 1.94
C ILE A 8 5.07 -12.13 0.49
N VAL A 9 4.48 -12.91 -0.42
CA VAL A 9 4.36 -12.56 -1.84
C VAL A 9 3.62 -11.23 -2.03
N PHE A 10 2.47 -11.05 -1.37
CA PHE A 10 1.71 -9.79 -1.48
C PHE A 10 2.44 -8.60 -0.84
N GLY A 11 3.19 -8.82 0.25
CA GLY A 11 4.06 -7.81 0.84
C GLY A 11 5.18 -7.38 -0.12
N SER A 12 5.86 -8.36 -0.74
CA SER A 12 6.91 -8.11 -1.72
C SER A 12 6.38 -7.41 -2.97
N LEU A 13 5.22 -7.80 -3.48
CA LEU A 13 4.57 -7.12 -4.61
C LEU A 13 4.29 -5.65 -4.29
N ALA A 14 3.78 -5.35 -3.10
CA ALA A 14 3.53 -3.97 -2.68
C ALA A 14 4.84 -3.15 -2.61
N LEU A 15 5.92 -3.73 -2.08
CA LEU A 15 7.24 -3.08 -2.06
C LEU A 15 7.77 -2.82 -3.48
N ILE A 16 7.68 -3.81 -4.38
CA ILE A 16 8.09 -3.66 -5.78
C ILE A 16 7.28 -2.55 -6.45
N SER A 17 5.95 -2.50 -6.26
CA SER A 17 5.10 -1.45 -6.82
C SER A 17 5.50 -0.05 -6.33
N ILE A 18 5.89 0.09 -5.06
CA ILE A 18 6.37 1.37 -4.50
C ILE A 18 7.72 1.77 -5.12
N VAL A 19 8.64 0.82 -5.29
CA VAL A 19 9.94 1.09 -5.92
C VAL A 19 9.74 1.54 -7.38
N ILE A 20 8.92 0.82 -8.14
CA ILE A 20 8.59 1.19 -9.53
C ILE A 20 7.93 2.56 -9.58
N TRP A 21 6.96 2.82 -8.70
CA TRP A 21 6.32 4.12 -8.58
C TRP A 21 7.32 5.25 -8.32
N TYR A 22 8.26 5.05 -7.39
CA TYR A 22 9.29 6.02 -7.07
C TYR A 22 10.14 6.36 -8.31
N PHE A 23 10.61 5.34 -9.05
CA PHE A 23 11.34 5.58 -10.29
C PHE A 23 10.50 6.28 -11.36
N MET A 24 9.23 5.89 -11.51
CA MET A 24 8.30 6.60 -12.41
C MET A 24 8.11 8.06 -11.99
N LEU A 25 8.02 8.37 -10.71
CA LEU A 25 7.88 9.74 -10.22
C LEU A 25 9.13 10.58 -10.51
N MET A 26 10.32 9.98 -10.42
CA MET A 26 11.59 10.68 -10.63
C MET A 26 11.92 10.90 -12.10
N ILE A 27 11.56 9.95 -12.98
CA ILE A 27 11.92 9.97 -14.40
C ILE A 27 10.81 10.57 -15.26
N SER A 28 9.55 10.46 -14.86
CA SER A 28 8.42 10.96 -15.65
C SER A 28 8.19 12.45 -15.43
N ASN A 29 7.95 13.17 -16.54
CA ASN A 29 7.47 14.55 -16.52
C ASN A 29 5.99 14.67 -16.08
N SER A 30 5.29 13.55 -15.87
CA SER A 30 3.90 13.51 -15.42
C SER A 30 3.77 12.83 -14.05
N PRO A 31 3.74 13.60 -12.95
CA PRO A 31 3.53 13.07 -11.60
C PRO A 31 2.20 12.34 -11.47
N LEU A 32 1.16 12.83 -12.16
CA LEU A 32 -0.19 12.27 -12.16
C LEU A 32 -0.19 10.82 -12.63
N LEU A 33 0.53 10.52 -13.71
CA LEU A 33 0.59 9.19 -14.29
C LEU A 33 1.28 8.20 -13.34
N SER A 34 2.34 8.64 -12.66
CA SER A 34 3.01 7.84 -11.63
C SER A 34 2.04 7.53 -10.47
N ILE A 35 1.32 8.52 -9.95
CA ILE A 35 0.34 8.34 -8.87
C ILE A 35 -0.79 7.41 -9.29
N MET A 36 -1.33 7.57 -10.50
CA MET A 36 -2.34 6.69 -11.07
C MET A 36 -1.86 5.23 -11.12
N PHE A 37 -0.63 5.00 -11.59
CA PHE A 37 -0.03 3.68 -11.62
C PHE A 37 -0.01 3.03 -10.23
N LEU A 38 0.51 3.74 -9.23
CA LEU A 38 0.57 3.22 -7.86
C LEU A 38 -0.83 2.94 -7.31
N TRP A 39 -1.79 3.82 -7.56
CA TRP A 39 -3.14 3.66 -7.06
C TRP A 39 -3.82 2.41 -7.63
N VAL A 40 -3.72 2.22 -8.94
CA VAL A 40 -4.25 1.03 -9.63
C VAL A 40 -3.54 -0.23 -9.14
N ALA A 41 -2.21 -0.20 -9.00
CA ALA A 41 -1.43 -1.33 -8.48
C ALA A 41 -1.88 -1.74 -7.07
N MET A 42 -2.04 -0.78 -6.15
CA MET A 42 -2.47 -1.06 -4.78
C MET A 42 -3.91 -1.60 -4.70
N ILE A 43 -4.82 -1.11 -5.55
CA ILE A 43 -6.19 -1.64 -5.66
C ILE A 43 -6.15 -3.10 -6.15
N LEU A 44 -5.40 -3.38 -7.23
CA LEU A 44 -5.26 -4.72 -7.79
C LEU A 44 -4.68 -5.70 -6.77
N ILE A 45 -3.59 -5.32 -6.09
CA ILE A 45 -2.97 -6.11 -5.02
C ILE A 45 -4.00 -6.42 -3.91
N SER A 46 -4.78 -5.43 -3.50
CA SER A 46 -5.80 -5.60 -2.45
C SER A 46 -6.93 -6.56 -2.87
N ILE A 47 -7.40 -6.46 -4.10
CA ILE A 47 -8.45 -7.34 -4.66
C ILE A 47 -7.92 -8.77 -4.77
N LEU A 48 -6.73 -8.96 -5.35
CA LEU A 48 -6.11 -10.27 -5.49
C LEU A 48 -5.87 -10.92 -4.13
N TYR A 49 -5.39 -10.16 -3.16
CA TYR A 49 -5.17 -10.64 -1.80
C TYR A 49 -6.48 -11.11 -1.15
N LEU A 50 -7.57 -10.37 -1.32
CA LEU A 50 -8.90 -10.73 -0.84
C LEU A 50 -9.43 -12.01 -1.49
N ILE A 51 -9.22 -12.19 -2.80
CA ILE A 51 -9.61 -13.41 -3.55
C ILE A 51 -8.87 -14.62 -3.00
N VAL A 52 -7.54 -14.53 -2.83
CA VAL A 52 -6.71 -15.61 -2.28
C VAL A 52 -7.15 -15.95 -0.85
N TYR A 53 -7.39 -14.95 0.00
CA TYR A 53 -7.88 -15.14 1.36
C TYR A 53 -9.24 -15.84 1.42
N ARG A 54 -10.18 -15.47 0.53
CA ARG A 54 -11.47 -16.16 0.41
C ARG A 54 -11.30 -17.61 -0.01
N LYS A 55 -10.46 -17.88 -1.03
CA LYS A 55 -10.22 -19.23 -1.54
C LYS A 55 -9.64 -20.17 -0.48
N LYS A 56 -8.77 -19.63 0.40
CA LYS A 56 -8.13 -20.37 1.50
C LYS A 56 -8.95 -20.40 2.80
N LYS A 57 -10.17 -19.82 2.82
CA LYS A 57 -11.04 -19.72 4.01
C LYS A 57 -10.34 -19.13 5.24
N ARG A 58 -9.40 -18.18 5.04
CA ARG A 58 -8.65 -17.54 6.14
C ARG A 58 -9.51 -16.52 6.88
N ASP A 59 -9.14 -16.25 8.13
CA ASP A 59 -9.81 -15.25 8.96
C ASP A 59 -9.67 -13.84 8.35
N LYS A 60 -10.82 -13.23 8.03
CA LYS A 60 -10.92 -11.90 7.43
C LYS A 60 -10.63 -10.77 8.43
N LYS A 61 -10.58 -11.04 9.73
CA LYS A 61 -10.32 -10.04 10.77
C LYS A 61 -8.95 -9.38 10.57
N ILE A 62 -7.93 -10.17 10.24
CA ILE A 62 -6.58 -9.66 9.92
C ILE A 62 -6.59 -8.86 8.63
N LEU A 63 -7.31 -9.33 7.60
CA LEU A 63 -7.43 -8.61 6.33
C LEU A 63 -8.02 -7.21 6.54
N ARG A 64 -9.05 -7.09 7.40
CA ARG A 64 -9.63 -5.80 7.79
C ARG A 64 -8.62 -4.92 8.51
N ILE A 65 -7.92 -5.44 9.52
CA ILE A 65 -6.93 -4.66 10.30
C ILE A 65 -5.78 -4.19 9.39
N ARG A 66 -5.27 -5.07 8.51
CA ARG A 66 -4.24 -4.74 7.52
C ARG A 66 -4.72 -3.64 6.58
N PHE A 67 -5.94 -3.76 6.04
CA PHE A 67 -6.53 -2.74 5.17
C PHE A 67 -6.75 -1.41 5.89
N LEU A 68 -7.16 -1.42 7.16
CA LEU A 68 -7.32 -0.19 7.94
C LEU A 68 -5.96 0.48 8.20
N ALA A 69 -4.94 -0.29 8.57
CA ALA A 69 -3.62 0.23 8.87
C ALA A 69 -2.90 0.79 7.63
N SER A 70 -3.05 0.16 6.46
CA SER A 70 -2.37 0.62 5.25
C SER A 70 -3.25 1.43 4.31
N GLY A 71 -4.53 1.11 4.18
CA GLY A 71 -5.46 1.80 3.28
C GLY A 71 -5.87 3.18 3.79
N ILE A 72 -6.19 3.33 5.08
CA ILE A 72 -6.64 4.63 5.62
C ILE A 72 -5.58 5.73 5.45
N PRO A 73 -4.27 5.49 5.63
CA PRO A 73 -3.27 6.52 5.33
C PRO A 73 -3.06 6.73 3.83
N LEU A 74 -3.13 5.66 3.04
CA LEU A 74 -2.86 5.70 1.60
C LEU A 74 -3.90 6.48 0.81
N TYR A 75 -5.19 6.14 0.96
CA TYR A 75 -6.23 6.69 0.09
C TYR A 75 -6.38 8.22 0.22
N PRO A 76 -6.43 8.82 1.43
CA PRO A 76 -6.47 10.27 1.59
C PRO A 76 -5.24 10.97 1.04
N THR A 77 -4.05 10.38 1.22
CA THR A 77 -2.80 10.91 0.66
C THR A 77 -2.87 10.96 -0.87
N MET A 78 -3.37 9.90 -1.49
CA MET A 78 -3.53 9.82 -2.94
C MET A 78 -4.59 10.82 -3.44
N ILE A 79 -5.70 11.00 -2.70
CA ILE A 79 -6.73 12.00 -3.02
C ILE A 79 -6.16 13.43 -2.94
N TYR A 80 -5.41 13.74 -1.87
CA TYR A 80 -4.75 15.04 -1.72
C TYR A 80 -3.80 15.33 -2.89
N TYR A 81 -3.06 14.31 -3.30
CA TYR A 81 -2.15 14.36 -4.45
C TYR A 81 -2.87 14.65 -5.76
N PHE A 82 -3.96 13.93 -6.03
CA PHE A 82 -4.81 14.16 -7.19
C PHE A 82 -5.37 15.60 -7.20
N TYR A 83 -5.87 16.05 -6.06
CA TYR A 83 -6.42 17.39 -5.92
C TYR A 83 -5.37 18.47 -6.24
N LYS A 84 -4.17 18.36 -5.66
CA LYS A 84 -3.08 19.32 -5.89
C LYS A 84 -2.55 19.32 -7.31
N LEU A 85 -2.61 18.20 -8.02
CA LEU A 85 -2.14 18.10 -9.40
C LEU A 85 -3.18 18.57 -10.43
N LEU A 86 -4.47 18.41 -10.14
CA LEU A 86 -5.55 18.78 -11.07
C LEU A 86 -6.06 20.21 -10.86
N PHE A 87 -6.07 20.69 -9.60
CA PHE A 87 -6.73 21.94 -9.22
C PHE A 87 -5.80 22.97 -8.57
N SER A 88 -4.49 22.71 -8.49
CA SER A 88 -3.47 23.67 -8.06
C SER A 88 -2.27 23.63 -9.00
N ASP A 89 -1.33 24.58 -8.87
CA ASP A 89 -0.11 24.71 -9.70
C ASP A 89 0.92 23.56 -9.51
N GLY A 90 0.45 22.35 -9.25
CA GLY A 90 1.25 21.15 -9.02
C GLY A 90 1.62 20.92 -7.55
N LEU A 91 2.39 19.85 -7.33
CA LEU A 91 2.91 19.50 -6.00
C LEU A 91 4.18 20.29 -5.68
N PRO A 92 4.27 20.94 -4.50
CA PRO A 92 5.52 21.51 -4.01
C PRO A 92 6.63 20.45 -4.04
N LYS A 93 7.85 20.84 -4.43
CA LYS A 93 8.99 19.90 -4.56
C LYS A 93 9.21 19.08 -3.29
N GLU A 94 9.07 19.71 -2.12
CA GLU A 94 9.21 19.07 -0.81
C GLU A 94 8.11 18.05 -0.53
N GLN A 95 6.91 18.29 -1.06
CA GLN A 95 5.80 17.37 -0.87
C GLN A 95 5.95 16.16 -1.77
N LYS A 96 6.64 16.18 -2.91
CA LYS A 96 6.70 15.05 -3.88
C LYS A 96 6.93 13.67 -3.25
N LEU A 97 7.72 13.57 -2.17
CA LEU A 97 8.05 12.31 -1.47
C LEU A 97 7.06 11.91 -0.35
N LEU A 98 6.06 12.74 -0.03
CA LEU A 98 5.06 12.47 1.02
C LEU A 98 4.43 11.07 0.93
N PRO A 99 4.09 10.53 -0.27
CA PRO A 99 3.50 9.21 -0.38
C PRO A 99 4.49 8.16 0.06
N LEU A 100 5.80 8.32 -0.21
CA LEU A 100 6.83 7.41 0.28
C LEU A 100 6.86 7.39 1.83
N PHE A 101 6.82 8.57 2.45
CA PHE A 101 6.82 8.73 3.91
C PHE A 101 5.52 8.28 4.58
N ILE A 102 4.43 8.12 3.83
CA ILE A 102 3.16 7.59 4.35
C ILE A 102 3.04 6.08 4.07
N LEU A 103 3.50 5.64 2.90
CA LEU A 103 3.47 4.24 2.44
C LEU A 103 4.44 3.34 3.18
N LEU A 104 5.68 3.79 3.41
CA LEU A 104 6.68 2.99 4.10
C LEU A 104 6.26 2.66 5.53
N PRO A 105 5.85 3.65 6.37
CA PRO A 105 5.31 3.35 7.70
C PRO A 105 4.04 2.51 7.65
N ALA A 106 3.15 2.76 6.68
CA ALA A 106 1.94 1.96 6.51
C ALA A 106 2.25 0.48 6.22
N LEU A 107 3.21 0.19 5.33
CA LEU A 107 3.68 -1.18 5.08
C LEU A 107 4.39 -1.78 6.28
N PHE A 108 5.19 -0.98 6.99
CA PHE A 108 5.89 -1.44 8.19
C PHE A 108 4.92 -1.83 9.30
N ILE A 109 3.91 -1.00 9.57
CA ILE A 109 2.82 -1.29 10.51
C ILE A 109 2.06 -2.55 10.06
N ASN A 110 1.82 -2.69 8.77
CA ASN A 110 1.15 -3.87 8.20
C ASN A 110 1.95 -5.16 8.46
N GLY A 111 3.28 -5.11 8.35
CA GLY A 111 4.20 -6.19 8.74
C GLY A 111 4.24 -6.47 10.25
N ILE A 112 4.24 -5.42 11.08
CA ILE A 112 4.18 -5.55 12.55
C ILE A 112 2.88 -6.25 12.98
N ILE A 113 1.74 -5.87 12.38
CA ILE A 113 0.44 -6.49 12.68
C ILE A 113 0.46 -7.99 12.39
N LEU A 114 1.08 -8.41 11.28
CA LEU A 114 1.26 -9.82 10.95
C LEU A 114 2.07 -10.57 12.01
N LEU A 115 3.22 -10.00 12.41
CA LEU A 115 4.10 -10.56 13.44
C LEU A 115 3.38 -10.69 14.80
N LEU A 116 2.69 -9.64 15.24
CA LEU A 116 1.94 -9.64 16.50
C LEU A 116 0.83 -10.69 16.50
N PHE A 117 0.11 -10.86 15.38
CA PHE A 117 -0.92 -11.89 15.27
C PHE A 117 -0.37 -13.32 15.23
N ASP A 118 0.84 -13.54 14.68
CA ASP A 118 1.46 -14.86 14.76
C ASP A 118 1.89 -15.20 16.19
N ILE A 119 2.57 -14.26 16.87
CA ILE A 119 3.03 -14.42 18.27
C ILE A 119 1.86 -14.67 19.21
N ARG A 120 0.79 -13.87 19.13
CA ARG A 120 -0.36 -13.95 20.04
C ARG A 120 -1.16 -15.26 19.91
N LYS A 121 -1.04 -15.98 18.79
CA LYS A 121 -1.70 -17.28 18.57
C LYS A 121 -0.80 -18.48 18.90
N LYS A 122 0.49 -18.24 19.15
CA LYS A 122 1.47 -19.26 19.58
C LYS A 122 1.52 -19.39 21.12
N LYS A 123 1.11 -18.34 21.84
CA LYS A 123 0.71 -18.40 23.25
C LYS A 123 -0.73 -18.87 23.36
#